data_AF-A0A0F9IRX0-F1
#
_entry.id   AF-A0A0F9IRX0-F1
#
_cell.length_a   1.000
_cell.length_b   1.000
_cell.length_c   1.000
_cell.angle_alpha   90.00
_cell.angle_beta   90.00
_cell.angle_gamma   90.00
#
_symmetry.space_group_name_H-M   'P 1'
#
loop_
_entity.id
_entity.type
_entity.pdbx_description
1 polymer ?
#
loop_
_entity_poly.entity_id
_entity_poly.type
_entity_poly.pdbx_seq_one_letter_code
_entity_poly.pdbx_strand_id
1 'polypeptide(L)' 'MAKTYQINNLKIAYSRLYEKWQVKTLKGVVLEEFKLLEDAKNWAEKTHDFIQK' A
#
# COMPACT_ATOMS: atom_id res chain seq x y z
N MET A 1 1.63 18.08 2.37
CA MET A 1 1.12 17.11 1.37
C MET A 1 1.42 15.71 1.84
N ALA A 2 0.44 14.81 1.91
CA ALA A 2 0.69 13.40 2.28
C ALA A 2 1.44 12.72 1.12
N LYS A 3 2.60 12.11 1.39
CA LYS A 3 3.34 11.35 0.38
C LYS A 3 2.57 10.06 0.11
N THR A 4 1.88 9.99 -1.02
CA THR A 4 1.22 8.78 -1.51
C THR A 4 2.06 8.17 -2.61
N TYR A 5 2.30 6.87 -2.53
CA TYR A 5 2.98 6.11 -3.58
C TYR A 5 1.94 5.24 -4.28
N GLN A 6 2.03 5.11 -5.60
CA GLN A 6 1.20 4.19 -6.35
C GLN A 6 2.11 3.17 -7.02
N ILE A 7 1.81 1.89 -6.80
CA ILE A 7 2.51 0.76 -7.42
C ILE A 7 1.42 -0.13 -8.01
N ASN A 8 1.40 -0.26 -9.34
CA ASN A 8 0.38 -1.02 -10.07
C ASN A 8 -1.05 -0.52 -9.72
N ASN A 9 -1.94 -1.46 -9.35
CA ASN A 9 -3.32 -1.20 -8.92
C ASN A 9 -3.43 -0.95 -7.40
N LEU A 10 -2.31 -0.69 -6.73
CA LEU A 10 -2.24 -0.44 -5.30
C LEU A 10 -1.73 0.98 -5.00
N LYS A 11 -2.33 1.60 -4.00
CA LYS A 11 -1.95 2.89 -3.44
C LYS A 11 -1.44 2.69 -2.03
N ILE A 12 -0.23 3.14 -1.78
CA ILE A 12 0.39 3.15 -0.46
C ILE A 12 0.21 4.55 0.12
N ALA A 13 -0.49 4.63 1.24
CA ALA A 13 -0.75 5.89 1.95
C ALA A 13 -0.41 5.73 3.42
N TYR A 14 0.29 6.71 3.98
CA TYR A 14 0.57 6.74 5.41
C TYR A 14 -0.66 7.17 6.21
N SER A 15 -1.12 6.33 7.12
CA SER A 15 -2.13 6.69 8.11
C SER A 15 -1.47 7.31 9.32
N ARG A 16 -1.72 8.61 9.54
CA ARG A 16 -1.26 9.31 10.73
C ARG A 16 -1.94 8.82 12.02
N LEU A 17 -3.14 8.26 11.90
CA LEU A 17 -3.91 7.77 13.05
C LEU A 17 -3.29 6.50 13.65
N TYR A 18 -2.76 5.62 12.78
CA TYR A 18 -2.19 4.34 13.18
C TYR A 18 -0.66 4.32 13.09
N GLU A 19 -0.06 5.43 12.64
CA GLU A 19 1.37 5.58 12.36
C GLU A 19 1.94 4.49 11.44
N LYS A 20 1.13 4.01 10.49
CA LYS A 20 1.47 2.91 9.58
C LYS A 20 1.26 3.29 8.12
N TRP A 21 2.06 2.70 7.25
CA TRP A 21 1.86 2.68 5.80
C TRP A 21 0.80 1.64 5.43
N GLN A 22 -0.28 2.10 4.81
CA GLN A 22 -1.39 1.25 4.40
C GLN A 22 -1.31 1.02 2.89
N VAL A 23 -1.24 -0.24 2.47
CA VAL A 23 -1.37 -0.62 1.06
C VAL A 23 -2.86 -0.82 0.78
N LYS A 24 -3.39 -0.03 -0.16
CA LYS A 24 -4.82 0.02 -0.49
C LYS A 24 -5.04 -0.27 -1.95
N THR A 25 -6.20 -0.80 -2.30
CA THR A 25 -6.65 -0.84 -3.70
C THR A 25 -6.98 0.57 -4.20
N LEU A 26 -7.08 0.73 -5.53
CA LEU A 26 -7.58 1.99 -6.13
C LEU A 26 -8.97 2.40 -5.61
N LYS A 27 -9.79 1.43 -5.16
CA LYS A 27 -11.11 1.64 -4.57
C LYS A 27 -11.06 2.09 -3.10
N GLY A 28 -9.88 2.16 -2.49
CA GLY A 28 -9.69 2.63 -1.11
C GLY A 28 -9.73 1.53 -0.04
N VAL A 29 -9.87 0.27 -0.42
CA VAL A 29 -9.85 -0.88 0.51
C VAL A 29 -8.41 -1.12 0.97
N VAL A 30 -8.16 -1.10 2.28
CA VAL A 30 -6.86 -1.46 2.87
C VAL A 30 -6.69 -2.97 2.77
N LEU A 31 -5.61 -3.42 2.13
CA LEU A 31 -5.25 -4.83 2.04
C LEU A 31 -4.30 -5.23 3.17
N GLU A 32 -3.30 -4.39 3.45
CA GLU A 32 -2.29 -4.69 4.45
C GLU A 32 -1.66 -3.40 5.02
N GLU A 33 -1.12 -3.48 6.24
CA GLU A 33 -0.49 -2.36 6.94
C GLU A 33 0.94 -2.66 7.40
N PHE A 34 1.84 -1.69 7.24
CA PHE A 34 3.26 -1.83 7.58
C PHE A 34 3.76 -0.65 8.40
N LYS A 35 4.75 -0.88 9.26
CA LYS A 35 5.43 0.21 9.97
C LYS A 35 6.41 0.95 9.07
N LEU A 36 7.11 0.22 8.19
CA LEU A 36 8.11 0.77 7.29
C LEU A 36 7.54 0.95 5.88
N LEU A 37 7.97 2.03 5.21
CA LEU A 37 7.57 2.31 3.83
C LEU A 37 8.11 1.24 2.88
N GLU A 38 9.34 0.78 3.10
CA GLU A 38 10.00 -0.20 2.24
C GLU A 38 9.26 -1.54 2.25
N ASP A 39 8.81 -1.99 3.41
CA ASP A 39 8.00 -3.23 3.53
C ASP A 39 6.68 -3.11 2.75
N ALA A 40 6.01 -1.96 2.87
CA ALA A 40 4.78 -1.70 2.12
C ALA A 40 5.00 -1.71 0.61
N LYS A 41 6.13 -1.17 0.14
CA LYS A 41 6.51 -1.18 -1.28
C LYS A 41 6.84 -2.58 -1.76
N ASN A 42 7.72 -3.30 -1.05
CA ASN A 42 8.11 -4.68 -1.37
C ASN A 42 6.90 -5.61 -1.43
N TRP A 43 5.94 -5.44 -0.50
CA TRP A 43 4.70 -6.20 -0.53
C TRP A 43 3.82 -5.82 -1.72
N ALA A 44 3.63 -4.53 -1.99
CA ALA A 44 2.81 -4.07 -3.12
C ALA A 44 3.37 -4.51 -4.48
N GLU A 45 4.69 -4.57 -4.63
CA GLU A 45 5.35 -5.10 -5.83
C GLU A 45 5.12 -6.60 -5.99
N LYS A 46 5.24 -7.40 -4.91
CA LYS A 46 4.99 -8.85 -4.93
C LYS A 46 3.53 -9.22 -5.12
N THR A 47 2.60 -8.42 -4.60
CA THR A 47 1.15 -8.66 -4.71
C THR A 47 0.63 -8.45 -6.14
N HIS A 48 1.42 -7.88 -7.06
CA HIS A 48 1.07 -7.76 -8.47
C HIS A 48 0.62 -9.09 -9.09
N ASP A 49 1.31 -10.18 -8.77
CA ASP A 49 0.99 -11.54 -9.22
C ASP A 49 -0.39 -12.05 -8.76
N PHE A 50 -0.94 -11.52 -7.67
CA PHE A 50 -2.15 -12.06 -7.05
C PHE A 50 -3.46 -11.54 -7.67
N ILE A 51 -3.45 -10.34 -8.26
CA ILE A 51 -4.66 -9.68 -8.80
C ILE A 51 -4.89 -10.02 -10.29
N GLN A 52 -3.96 -10.75 -10.94
CA GLN A 52 -3.98 -11.05 -12.38
C GLN A 52 -4.46 -12.47 -12.74
N LYS A 53 -5.35 -13.08 -11.94
CA LYS A 53 -6.04 -14.34 -12.31
C LYS A 53 -7.52 -14.14 -12.59
#